data_AF-A0A531KCK4-F1
#
_entry.id   AF-A0A531KCK4-F1
#
_cell.length_a   1.000
_cell.length_b   1.000
_cell.length_c   1.000
_cell.angle_alpha   90.00
_cell.angle_beta   90.00
_cell.angle_gamma   90.00
#
_symmetry.space_group_name_H-M   'P 1'
#
loop_
_entity.id
_entity.type
_entity.pdbx_description
1 polymer ?
#
loop_
_entity_poly.entity_id
_entity_poly.type
_entity_poly.pdbx_seq_one_letter_code
_entity_poly.pdbx_strand_id
1 'polypeptide(L)'
;VTVIERHPMAARGTSQSNAGLVSPGDATAWASPAALKTFLRALYNHDLGIKVRLRFDPYFFAWSLRFLRQCTHARLRANTDIKLRLALYSRDCINAISADTGIHYDERKKGILYFFRSQQSFDTGTDNYRYLAEHGLPIEIVGRERLV
;
A
#
# COMPACT_ATOMS: atom_id res chain seq x y z
N VAL A 1 23.60 -8.58 -18.16
CA VAL A 1 22.56 -7.56 -18.44
C VAL A 1 23.20 -6.18 -18.45
N THR A 2 22.65 -5.21 -19.19
CA THR A 2 23.13 -3.82 -19.20
C THR A 2 22.04 -2.90 -18.67
N VAL A 3 22.36 -2.02 -17.71
CA VAL A 3 21.41 -1.08 -17.11
C VAL A 3 21.72 0.32 -17.63
N ILE A 4 20.69 1.03 -18.11
CA ILE A 4 20.77 2.41 -18.58
C ILE A 4 20.05 3.29 -17.57
N GLU A 5 20.79 4.23 -16.96
CA GLU A 5 20.29 5.18 -15.95
C GLU A 5 20.50 6.61 -16.46
N ARG A 6 19.51 7.48 -16.27
CA ARG A 6 19.56 8.88 -16.70
C ARG A 6 20.25 9.79 -15.69
N HIS A 7 20.24 9.41 -14.41
CA HIS A 7 20.86 10.16 -13.33
C HIS A 7 22.35 9.80 -13.17
N PRO A 8 23.17 10.69 -12.55
CA PRO A 8 24.59 10.43 -12.37
C PRO A 8 24.92 9.17 -11.56
N MET A 9 23.99 8.70 -10.72
CA MET A 9 24.12 7.47 -9.94
C MET A 9 22.79 6.74 -9.83
N ALA A 10 22.86 5.45 -9.53
CA ALA A 10 21.68 4.63 -9.22
C ALA A 10 20.89 5.18 -8.02
N ALA A 11 19.59 4.85 -7.97
CA ALA A 11 18.70 5.18 -6.87
C ALA A 11 18.55 6.70 -6.59
N ARG A 12 18.72 7.56 -7.59
CA ARG A 12 18.57 9.04 -7.48
C ARG A 12 17.18 9.57 -7.84
N GLY A 13 16.21 8.68 -8.08
CA GLY A 13 14.80 9.02 -8.25
C GLY A 13 14.00 8.82 -6.96
N THR A 14 12.76 8.33 -7.07
CA THR A 14 11.89 8.02 -5.92
C THR A 14 12.54 7.06 -4.92
N SER A 15 13.42 6.16 -5.38
CA SER A 15 14.16 5.24 -4.50
C SER A 15 15.03 5.96 -3.48
N GLN A 16 15.53 7.17 -3.77
CA GLN A 16 16.39 7.93 -2.86
C GLN A 16 15.67 8.37 -1.58
N SER A 17 14.39 8.72 -1.72
CA SER A 17 13.63 9.47 -0.70
C SER A 17 12.30 8.81 -0.38
N ASN A 18 12.26 7.47 -0.40
CA ASN A 18 11.12 6.71 0.09
C ASN A 18 11.24 6.50 1.61
N ALA A 19 10.15 6.10 2.28
CA ALA A 19 10.13 5.94 3.73
C ALA A 19 10.95 4.72 4.25
N GLY A 20 11.42 3.84 3.37
CA GLY A 20 12.24 2.67 3.70
C GLY A 20 11.47 1.52 4.35
N LEU A 21 10.13 1.57 4.35
CA LEU A 21 9.31 0.56 5.03
C LEU A 21 9.07 -0.66 4.14
N VAL A 22 9.33 -1.84 4.71
CA VAL A 22 8.87 -3.13 4.17
C VAL A 22 7.56 -3.47 4.89
N SER A 23 6.43 -3.00 4.35
CA SER A 23 5.12 -3.04 5.02
C SER A 23 4.07 -3.89 4.27
N PRO A 24 4.07 -5.23 4.42
CA PRO A 24 2.98 -6.07 3.92
C PRO A 24 1.60 -5.68 4.50
N GLY A 25 1.54 -5.02 5.66
CA GLY A 25 0.30 -4.48 6.23
C GLY A 25 -0.43 -3.47 5.32
N ASP A 26 0.30 -2.81 4.41
CA ASP A 26 -0.28 -1.90 3.43
C ASP A 26 -0.71 -2.62 2.13
N ALA A 27 -0.83 -3.95 2.16
CA ALA A 27 -1.21 -4.75 0.99
C ALA A 27 -2.68 -4.63 0.58
N THR A 28 -3.55 -4.06 1.41
CA THR A 28 -4.94 -3.79 1.02
C THR A 28 -4.99 -3.02 -0.29
N ALA A 29 -5.80 -3.51 -1.24
CA ALA A 29 -5.90 -2.86 -2.54
C ALA A 29 -6.55 -1.49 -2.40
N TRP A 30 -6.00 -0.52 -3.12
CA TRP A 30 -6.49 0.86 -3.06
C TRP A 30 -7.85 1.02 -3.75
N ALA A 31 -8.04 0.33 -4.89
CA ALA A 31 -9.32 0.30 -5.60
C ALA A 31 -10.37 -0.44 -4.76
N SER A 32 -11.35 0.31 -4.27
CA SER A 32 -12.40 -0.16 -3.37
C SER A 32 -13.70 0.63 -3.61
N PRO A 33 -14.86 0.13 -3.15
CA PRO A 33 -16.09 0.91 -3.18
C PRO A 33 -15.95 2.29 -2.50
N ALA A 34 -15.17 2.36 -1.41
CA ALA A 34 -14.87 3.62 -0.72
C ALA A 34 -13.99 4.57 -1.55
N ALA A 35 -13.09 4.03 -2.39
CA ALA A 35 -12.28 4.83 -3.31
C ALA A 35 -13.13 5.55 -4.35
N LEU A 36 -14.25 4.95 -4.80
CA LEU A 36 -15.20 5.63 -5.70
C LEU A 36 -15.82 6.88 -5.05
N LYS A 37 -16.26 6.76 -3.79
CA LYS A 37 -16.78 7.90 -3.02
C LYS A 37 -15.72 9.00 -2.88
N THR A 38 -14.47 8.61 -2.63
CA THR A 38 -13.34 9.55 -2.55
C THR A 38 -13.04 10.21 -3.88
N PHE A 39 -13.08 9.46 -4.98
CA PHE A 39 -12.89 9.97 -6.34
C PHE A 39 -13.96 11.01 -6.71
N LEU A 40 -15.24 10.72 -6.46
CA LEU A 40 -16.33 11.66 -6.70
C LEU A 40 -16.17 12.94 -5.87
N ARG A 41 -15.77 12.79 -4.59
CA ARG A 41 -15.49 13.95 -3.74
C ARG A 41 -14.30 14.78 -4.25
N ALA A 42 -13.27 14.12 -4.80
CA ALA A 42 -12.07 14.77 -5.34
C ALA A 42 -12.31 15.60 -6.61
N LEU A 43 -13.44 15.39 -7.30
CA LEU A 43 -13.85 16.26 -8.40
C LEU A 43 -14.21 17.67 -7.92
N TYR A 44 -14.73 17.80 -6.69
CA TYR A 44 -15.20 19.07 -6.12
C TYR A 44 -14.34 19.58 -4.96
N ASN A 45 -13.55 18.71 -4.32
CA ASN A 45 -12.65 19.06 -3.23
C ASN A 45 -11.19 18.78 -3.65
N HIS A 46 -10.46 19.86 -3.93
CA HIS A 46 -9.06 19.80 -4.38
C HIS A 46 -8.03 19.63 -3.27
N ASP A 47 -8.44 19.65 -2.01
CA ASP A 47 -7.57 19.43 -0.84
C ASP A 47 -7.38 17.95 -0.51
N LEU A 48 -8.05 17.05 -1.24
CA LEU A 48 -7.80 15.63 -1.14
C LEU A 48 -6.45 15.28 -1.78
N GLY A 49 -5.78 14.25 -1.25
CA GLY A 49 -4.52 13.74 -1.79
C GLY A 49 -4.59 13.20 -3.23
N ILE A 50 -5.76 13.20 -3.84
CA ILE A 50 -6.00 12.79 -5.23
C ILE A 50 -6.63 13.98 -5.95
N LYS A 51 -5.99 14.40 -7.05
CA LYS A 51 -6.48 15.48 -7.89
C LYS A 51 -7.00 14.89 -9.19
N VAL A 52 -8.31 15.00 -9.40
CA VAL A 52 -8.95 14.54 -10.63
C VAL A 52 -9.20 15.75 -11.51
N ARG A 53 -8.62 15.75 -12.72
CA ARG A 53 -8.88 16.78 -13.74
C ARG A 53 -9.60 16.13 -14.90
N LEU A 54 -10.87 16.44 -15.06
CA LEU A 54 -11.64 15.98 -16.22
C LEU A 54 -11.15 16.74 -17.45
N ARG A 55 -10.46 16.02 -18.33
CA ARG A 55 -10.08 16.48 -19.67
C ARG A 55 -10.72 15.54 -20.67
N PHE A 56 -10.97 16.03 -21.88
CA PHE A 56 -11.45 15.19 -22.97
C PHE A 56 -10.30 14.33 -23.50
N ASP A 57 -9.96 13.29 -22.74
CA ASP A 57 -8.89 12.35 -23.04
C ASP A 57 -9.49 10.93 -23.08
N PRO A 58 -9.58 10.31 -24.27
CA PRO A 58 -10.10 8.95 -24.43
C PRO A 58 -9.37 7.91 -23.57
N TYR A 59 -8.06 8.06 -23.36
CA TYR A 59 -7.26 7.15 -22.54
C TYR A 59 -7.62 7.28 -21.06
N PHE A 60 -7.83 8.51 -20.59
CA PHE A 60 -8.29 8.77 -19.23
C PHE A 60 -9.65 8.13 -18.97
N PHE A 61 -10.61 8.24 -19.90
CA PHE A 61 -11.93 7.62 -19.75
C PHE A 61 -11.85 6.09 -19.78
N ALA A 62 -11.08 5.51 -20.70
CA ALA A 62 -10.89 4.07 -20.78
C ALA A 62 -10.24 3.51 -19.51
N TRP A 63 -9.21 4.18 -18.99
CA TRP A 63 -8.58 3.81 -17.72
C TRP A 63 -9.55 3.96 -16.56
N SER A 64 -10.32 5.06 -16.50
CA SER A 64 -11.30 5.31 -15.44
C SER A 64 -12.36 4.21 -15.40
N LEU A 65 -12.88 3.77 -16.54
CA LEU A 65 -13.84 2.67 -16.60
C LEU A 65 -13.22 1.35 -16.09
N ARG A 66 -11.96 1.07 -16.44
CA ARG A 66 -11.23 -0.10 -15.92
C ARG A 66 -11.02 -0.02 -14.41
N PHE A 67 -10.68 1.15 -13.89
CA PHE A 67 -10.53 1.41 -12.46
C PHE A 67 -11.86 1.19 -11.73
N LEU A 68 -12.96 1.77 -12.22
CA LEU A 68 -14.29 1.60 -11.65
C LEU A 68 -14.73 0.13 -11.57
N ARG A 69 -14.40 -0.68 -12.59
CA ARG A 69 -14.65 -2.13 -12.57
C ARG A 69 -13.87 -2.89 -11.49
N GLN A 70 -12.80 -2.31 -10.93
CA GLN A 70 -12.05 -2.88 -9.81
C GLN A 70 -12.55 -2.40 -8.43
N CYS A 71 -13.44 -1.40 -8.39
CA CYS A 71 -13.97 -0.82 -7.15
C CYS A 71 -15.15 -1.62 -6.56
N THR A 72 -15.11 -2.96 -6.65
CA THR A 72 -16.10 -3.85 -6.00
C THR A 72 -15.45 -4.59 -4.84
N HIS A 73 -16.23 -5.05 -3.84
CA HIS A 73 -15.68 -5.80 -2.71
C HIS A 73 -14.95 -7.08 -3.14
N ALA A 74 -15.51 -7.84 -4.08
CA ALA A 74 -14.88 -9.06 -4.59
C ALA A 74 -13.53 -8.77 -5.26
N ARG A 75 -13.43 -7.70 -6.06
CA ARG A 75 -12.17 -7.30 -6.71
C ARG A 75 -11.16 -6.72 -5.72
N LEU A 76 -11.63 -5.94 -4.74
CA LEU A 76 -10.80 -5.45 -3.64
C LEU A 76 -10.10 -6.62 -2.92
N ARG A 77 -10.85 -7.66 -2.53
CA ARG A 77 -10.30 -8.84 -1.85
C ARG A 77 -9.33 -9.61 -2.74
N ALA A 78 -9.73 -9.99 -3.95
CA ALA A 78 -8.87 -10.71 -4.89
C ALA A 78 -7.55 -9.96 -5.20
N ASN A 79 -7.62 -8.64 -5.41
CA ASN A 79 -6.43 -7.83 -5.65
C ASN A 79 -5.57 -7.68 -4.39
N THR A 80 -6.19 -7.64 -3.21
CA THR A 80 -5.48 -7.62 -1.91
C THR A 80 -4.69 -8.91 -1.72
N ASP A 81 -5.27 -10.07 -2.03
CA ASP A 81 -4.59 -11.37 -1.86
C ASP A 81 -3.36 -11.48 -2.76
N ILE A 82 -3.48 -11.04 -4.02
CA ILE A 82 -2.35 -11.00 -4.95
C ILE A 82 -1.25 -10.08 -4.42
N LYS A 83 -1.62 -8.86 -4.02
CA LYS A 83 -0.67 -7.87 -3.50
C LYS A 83 -0.03 -8.33 -2.19
N LEU A 84 -0.77 -8.99 -1.31
CA LEU A 84 -0.25 -9.54 -0.06
C LEU A 84 0.76 -10.65 -0.30
N ARG A 85 0.45 -11.62 -1.16
CA ARG A 85 1.39 -12.68 -1.53
C ARG A 85 2.69 -12.11 -2.11
N LEU A 86 2.58 -11.11 -2.98
CA LEU A 86 3.74 -10.43 -3.55
C LEU A 86 4.54 -9.67 -2.47
N ALA A 87 3.86 -9.00 -1.53
CA ALA A 87 4.51 -8.25 -0.46
C ALA A 87 5.25 -9.16 0.54
N LEU A 88 4.63 -10.28 0.91
CA LEU A 88 5.25 -11.31 1.76
C LEU A 88 6.48 -11.90 1.06
N TYR A 89 6.35 -12.30 -0.20
CA TYR A 89 7.46 -12.81 -0.99
C TYR A 89 8.60 -11.78 -1.13
N SER A 90 8.27 -10.52 -1.43
CA SER A 90 9.25 -9.43 -1.53
C SER A 90 10.01 -9.20 -0.21
N ARG A 91 9.32 -9.26 0.93
CA ARG A 91 9.94 -9.20 2.27
C ARG A 91 10.94 -10.34 2.47
N ASP A 92 10.60 -11.54 2.04
CA ASP A 92 11.48 -12.69 2.20
C ASP A 92 12.69 -12.57 1.26
N CYS A 93 12.48 -12.09 0.03
CA CYS A 93 13.56 -11.79 -0.92
C CYS A 93 14.54 -10.73 -0.41
N ILE A 94 14.06 -9.60 0.13
CA ILE A 94 14.98 -8.56 0.62
C ILE A 94 15.81 -9.06 1.80
N ASN A 95 15.22 -9.88 2.69
CA ASN A 95 15.95 -10.51 3.77
C ASN A 95 17.03 -11.48 3.25
N ALA A 96 16.71 -12.30 2.24
CA ALA A 96 17.65 -13.22 1.63
C ALA A 96 18.80 -12.48 0.92
N ILE A 97 18.49 -11.45 0.13
CA ILE A 97 19.50 -10.63 -0.56
C ILE A 97 20.45 -9.98 0.44
N SER A 98 19.94 -9.41 1.54
CA SER A 98 20.79 -8.82 2.58
C SER A 98 21.72 -9.85 3.22
N ALA A 99 21.22 -11.06 3.47
CA ALA A 99 22.03 -12.15 4.04
C ALA A 99 23.11 -12.64 3.08
N ASP A 100 22.76 -12.82 1.80
CA ASP A 100 23.66 -13.39 0.78
C ASP A 100 24.76 -12.40 0.36
N THR A 101 24.43 -11.11 0.29
CA THR A 101 25.33 -10.07 -0.21
C THR A 101 26.12 -9.36 0.88
N GLY A 102 25.67 -9.42 2.14
CA GLY A 102 26.22 -8.63 3.23
C GLY A 102 25.96 -7.13 3.11
N ILE A 103 24.99 -6.71 2.27
CA ILE A 103 24.61 -5.30 2.17
C ILE A 103 23.93 -4.87 3.48
N HIS A 104 24.55 -3.91 4.16
CA HIS A 104 24.00 -3.30 5.36
C HIS A 104 23.31 -1.98 5.03
N TYR A 105 22.16 -1.77 5.67
CA TYR A 105 21.40 -0.51 5.70
C TYR A 105 20.76 -0.39 7.09
N ASP A 106 20.03 0.70 7.35
CA ASP A 106 19.34 0.95 8.63
C ASP A 106 18.13 0.03 8.85
N GLU A 107 18.30 -1.28 8.68
CA GLU A 107 17.25 -2.28 8.80
C GLU A 107 16.76 -2.44 10.24
N ARG A 108 15.44 -2.59 10.40
CA ARG A 108 14.81 -2.88 11.69
C ARG A 108 13.77 -3.99 11.51
N LYS A 109 13.99 -5.13 12.16
CA LYS A 109 13.10 -6.31 12.10
C LYS A 109 12.25 -6.45 13.37
N LYS A 110 11.67 -5.33 13.82
CA LYS A 110 10.86 -5.25 15.06
C LYS A 110 9.34 -5.13 14.80
N GLY A 111 8.92 -5.28 13.55
CA GLY A 111 7.53 -5.07 13.14
C GLY A 111 7.17 -3.60 12.95
N ILE A 112 5.89 -3.36 12.64
CA ILE A 112 5.32 -2.02 12.41
C ILE A 112 4.08 -1.88 13.27
N LEU A 113 3.99 -0.77 14.00
CA LEU A 113 2.83 -0.42 14.81
C LEU A 113 2.00 0.64 14.11
N TYR A 114 0.72 0.34 13.89
CA TYR A 114 -0.23 1.25 13.25
C TYR A 114 -1.12 1.91 14.30
N PHE A 115 -1.06 3.24 14.38
CA PHE A 115 -1.84 4.03 15.34
C PHE A 115 -3.14 4.54 14.73
N PHE A 116 -4.20 4.48 15.51
CA PHE A 116 -5.52 5.04 15.19
C PHE A 116 -5.84 6.17 16.15
N ARG A 117 -6.32 7.30 15.62
CA ARG A 117 -6.55 8.53 16.41
C ARG A 117 -7.93 8.59 17.06
N SER A 118 -8.84 7.71 16.67
CA SER A 118 -10.17 7.58 17.26
C SER A 118 -10.65 6.13 17.24
N GLN A 119 -11.55 5.79 18.17
CA GLN A 119 -12.16 4.46 18.22
C GLN A 119 -12.85 4.11 16.90
N GLN A 120 -13.59 5.07 16.32
CA GLN A 120 -14.22 4.88 15.01
C GLN A 120 -13.23 4.49 13.91
N SER A 121 -12.07 5.15 13.84
CA SER A 121 -11.03 4.83 12.85
C SER A 121 -10.39 3.47 13.10
N PHE A 122 -10.25 3.08 14.37
CA PHE A 122 -9.76 1.77 14.78
C PHE A 122 -10.74 0.67 14.38
N ASP A 123 -12.01 0.82 14.73
CA ASP A 123 -13.06 -0.16 14.42
C ASP A 123 -13.17 -0.38 12.90
N THR A 124 -13.19 0.72 12.13
CA THR A 124 -13.27 0.64 10.66
C THR A 124 -11.97 0.12 10.04
N GLY A 125 -10.81 0.53 10.56
CA GLY A 125 -9.51 0.19 9.99
C GLY A 125 -9.09 -1.25 10.27
N THR A 126 -9.53 -1.81 11.41
CA THR A 126 -9.16 -3.17 11.84
C THR A 126 -9.73 -4.26 10.92
N ASP A 127 -10.84 -4.04 10.22
CA ASP A 127 -11.41 -5.03 9.30
C ASP A 127 -10.47 -5.43 8.17
N ASN A 128 -9.69 -4.49 7.64
CA ASN A 128 -8.68 -4.80 6.64
C ASN A 128 -7.53 -5.59 7.26
N TYR A 129 -7.11 -5.24 8.47
CA TYR A 129 -6.05 -5.95 9.17
C TYR A 129 -6.45 -7.36 9.60
N ARG A 130 -7.69 -7.59 10.04
CA ARG A 130 -8.24 -8.93 10.31
C ARG A 130 -8.19 -9.78 9.05
N TYR A 131 -8.63 -9.23 7.92
CA TYR A 131 -8.57 -9.93 6.65
C TYR A 131 -7.12 -10.30 6.27
N LEU A 132 -6.17 -9.37 6.38
CA LEU A 132 -4.76 -9.68 6.11
C LEU A 132 -4.21 -10.76 7.06
N ALA A 133 -4.65 -10.74 8.33
CA ALA A 133 -4.26 -11.74 9.33
C ALA A 133 -4.73 -13.15 8.96
N GLU A 134 -5.99 -13.28 8.55
CA GLU A 134 -6.57 -14.53 8.06
C GLU A 134 -5.85 -15.06 6.80
N HIS A 135 -5.19 -14.17 6.04
CA HIS A 135 -4.49 -14.49 4.79
C HIS A 135 -2.97 -14.60 4.96
N GLY A 136 -2.49 -14.79 6.20
CA GLY A 136 -1.13 -15.24 6.48
C GLY A 136 -0.14 -14.13 6.88
N LEU A 137 -0.59 -12.91 7.13
CA LEU A 137 0.24 -11.86 7.71
C LEU A 137 0.05 -11.83 9.23
N PRO A 138 1.09 -12.10 10.06
CA PRO A 138 0.94 -12.00 11.51
C PRO A 138 0.60 -10.55 11.91
N ILE A 139 -0.62 -10.34 12.38
CA ILE A 139 -1.10 -9.05 12.88
C ILE A 139 -1.82 -9.27 14.19
N GLU A 140 -1.56 -8.38 15.13
CA GLU A 140 -2.21 -8.36 16.41
C GLU A 140 -2.98 -7.06 16.57
N ILE A 141 -4.26 -7.16 16.92
CA ILE A 141 -5.11 -6.01 17.23
C ILE A 141 -5.03 -5.81 18.73
N VAL A 142 -4.45 -4.68 19.14
CA VAL A 142 -4.21 -4.37 20.56
C VAL A 142 -4.97 -3.11 20.97
N GLY A 143 -5.52 -3.11 22.18
CA GLY A 143 -6.06 -1.93 22.81
C GLY A 143 -4.97 -1.03 23.40
N ARG A 144 -5.39 0.13 23.90
CA ARG A 144 -4.48 1.17 24.43
C ARG A 144 -3.66 0.66 25.62
N GLU A 145 -4.28 -0.11 26.48
CA GLU A 145 -3.73 -0.69 27.70
C GLU A 145 -2.48 -1.54 27.48
N ARG A 146 -2.28 -2.06 26.26
CA ARG A 146 -1.10 -2.86 25.90
C ARG A 146 0.06 -2.08 25.32
N LEU A 147 -0.11 -0.77 25.13
CA LEU A 147 0.91 0.14 24.58
C LEU A 147 1.69 0.89 25.67
N VAL A 148 1.42 0.58 26.95
CA VAL A 148 2.03 1.20 28.13
C VAL A 148 3.30 0.47 28.53
#